data_AF-A0A2E1N8C1-F1
#
_entry.id   AF-A0A2E1N8C1-F1
#
_cell.length_a   1.000
_cell.length_b   1.000
_cell.length_c   1.000
_cell.angle_alpha   90.00
_cell.angle_beta   90.00
_cell.angle_gamma   90.00
#
_symmetry.space_group_name_H-M   'P 1'
#
loop_
_entity.id
_entity.type
_entity.pdbx_description
1 polymer ?
#
loop_
_entity_poly.entity_id
_entity_poly.type
_entity_poly.pdbx_seq_one_letter_code
_entity_poly.pdbx_strand_id
1 'polypeptide(L)'
;MYSTVNLLFALIIGGGIGGVAGWYLAMNARGDNKRKRILDLESQVDQAAQSRADYEAGVSEHFAKTADLLHKLTDDYRAVYTHLAEGAEQLCGDQVNMAEAALNSPDTEAKPHLVEVAQPLDYAPKKPDEQGQLSETFGLDKSNTSAA
;
A
#
# COMPACT_ATOMS: atom_id res chain seq x y z
N MET A 1 -53.00 -15.56 -57.92
CA MET A 1 -51.71 -16.15 -57.48
C MET A 1 -50.55 -15.14 -57.39
N TYR A 2 -50.65 -13.94 -57.97
CA TYR A 2 -49.59 -12.91 -57.90
C TYR A 2 -49.54 -12.12 -56.58
N SER A 3 -50.64 -12.08 -55.81
CA SER A 3 -50.73 -11.28 -54.58
C SER A 3 -49.82 -11.80 -53.45
N THR A 4 -49.72 -13.12 -53.27
CA THR A 4 -48.85 -13.73 -52.24
C THR A 4 -47.38 -13.57 -52.57
N VAL A 5 -47.02 -13.66 -53.84
CA VAL A 5 -45.63 -13.51 -54.33
C VAL A 5 -45.14 -12.07 -54.15
N ASN A 6 -45.99 -11.07 -54.45
CA ASN A 6 -45.64 -9.66 -54.23
C ASN A 6 -45.45 -9.30 -52.76
N LEU A 7 -46.23 -9.92 -51.86
CA LEU A 7 -46.10 -9.72 -50.41
C LEU A 7 -44.76 -10.28 -49.89
N LEU A 8 -44.33 -11.44 -50.40
CA LEU A 8 -43.03 -12.01 -50.08
C LEU A 8 -41.87 -11.12 -50.56
N PHE A 9 -41.93 -10.59 -51.79
CA PHE A 9 -40.91 -9.66 -52.27
C PHE A 9 -40.85 -8.37 -51.46
N ALA A 10 -41.99 -7.80 -51.08
CA ALA A 10 -42.05 -6.60 -50.24
C ALA A 10 -41.45 -6.84 -48.85
N LEU A 11 -41.66 -8.01 -48.26
CA LEU A 11 -41.11 -8.37 -46.94
C LEU A 11 -39.59 -8.55 -47.00
N ILE A 12 -39.06 -9.18 -48.06
CA ILE A 12 -37.61 -9.35 -48.24
C ILE A 12 -36.92 -8.00 -48.49
N ILE A 13 -37.48 -7.15 -49.35
CA ILE A 13 -36.90 -5.84 -49.67
C ILE A 13 -37.00 -4.91 -48.44
N GLY A 14 -38.16 -4.85 -47.79
CA GLY A 14 -38.34 -4.05 -46.58
C GLY A 14 -37.47 -4.52 -45.43
N GLY A 15 -37.36 -5.84 -45.22
CA GLY A 15 -36.47 -6.43 -44.22
C GLY A 15 -34.99 -6.21 -44.52
N GLY A 16 -34.58 -6.29 -45.79
CA GLY A 16 -33.21 -6.01 -46.21
C GLY A 16 -32.82 -4.55 -45.98
N ILE A 17 -33.66 -3.61 -46.42
CA ILE A 17 -33.43 -2.17 -46.24
C ILE A 17 -33.46 -1.80 -44.74
N GLY A 18 -34.46 -2.31 -44.01
CA GLY A 18 -34.57 -2.10 -42.56
C GLY A 18 -33.39 -2.68 -41.79
N GLY A 19 -32.90 -3.86 -42.18
CA GLY A 19 -31.72 -4.49 -41.60
C GLY A 19 -30.45 -3.69 -41.83
N VAL A 20 -30.21 -3.21 -43.06
CA VAL A 20 -29.04 -2.39 -43.39
C VAL A 20 -29.08 -1.02 -42.70
N ALA A 21 -30.23 -0.35 -42.74
CA ALA A 21 -30.41 0.95 -42.07
C ALA A 21 -30.27 0.83 -40.54
N GLY A 22 -30.88 -0.22 -39.96
CA GLY A 22 -30.76 -0.52 -38.54
C GLY A 22 -29.32 -0.85 -38.12
N TRP A 23 -28.60 -1.63 -38.93
CA TRP A 23 -27.20 -1.96 -38.68
C TRP A 23 -26.29 -0.73 -38.75
N TYR A 24 -26.46 0.12 -39.77
CA TYR A 24 -25.67 1.35 -39.94
C TYR A 24 -25.86 2.32 -38.76
N LEU A 25 -27.11 2.53 -38.32
CA LEU A 25 -27.41 3.35 -37.14
C LEU A 25 -26.82 2.77 -35.84
N ALA A 26 -26.93 1.45 -35.64
CA ALA A 26 -26.38 0.78 -34.46
C ALA A 26 -24.85 0.84 -34.41
N MET A 27 -24.18 0.81 -35.56
CA MET A 27 -22.73 0.90 -35.64
C MET A 27 -22.25 2.33 -35.33
N ASN A 28 -22.93 3.34 -35.86
CA ASN A 28 -22.60 4.74 -35.59
C ASN A 28 -22.80 5.11 -34.10
N ALA A 29 -23.85 4.59 -33.46
CA ALA A 29 -24.13 4.85 -32.04
C ALA A 29 -23.14 4.14 -31.07
N ARG A 30 -22.44 3.09 -31.49
CA ARG A 30 -21.50 2.34 -30.64
C ARG A 30 -20.10 2.97 -30.52
N GLY A 31 -19.70 3.81 -31.48
CA GLY A 31 -18.36 4.42 -31.52
C GLY A 31 -18.10 5.41 -30.38
N ASP A 32 -19.06 6.30 -30.11
CA ASP A 32 -18.90 7.38 -29.13
C ASP A 32 -18.75 6.87 -27.70
N ASN A 33 -19.45 5.79 -27.35
CA ASN A 33 -19.40 5.21 -26.01
C ASN A 33 -18.03 4.57 -25.71
N LYS A 34 -17.36 4.01 -26.72
CA LYS A 34 -16.02 3.40 -26.55
C LYS A 34 -14.96 4.47 -26.30
N ARG A 35 -14.97 5.57 -27.07
CA ARG A 35 -14.03 6.68 -26.89
C ARG A 35 -14.19 7.35 -25.52
N LYS A 36 -15.45 7.56 -25.08
CA LYS A 36 -15.74 8.09 -23.74
C LYS A 36 -15.21 7.17 -22.62
N ARG A 37 -15.42 5.85 -22.75
CA ARG A 37 -14.87 4.87 -21.79
C ARG A 37 -13.35 4.92 -21.72
N ILE A 38 -12.66 5.01 -22.86
CA ILE A 38 -11.19 5.05 -22.90
C ILE A 38 -10.67 6.32 -22.21
N LEU A 39 -11.24 7.49 -22.52
CA LEU A 39 -10.91 8.75 -21.87
C LEU A 39 -11.15 8.72 -20.36
N ASP A 40 -12.26 8.12 -19.93
CA ASP A 40 -12.60 7.97 -18.51
C ASP A 40 -11.63 7.03 -17.78
N LEU A 41 -11.20 5.94 -18.44
CA LEU A 41 -10.19 5.04 -17.90
C LEU A 41 -8.80 5.71 -17.80
N GLU A 42 -8.40 6.46 -18.84
CA GLU A 42 -7.14 7.20 -18.85
C GLU A 42 -7.09 8.24 -17.72
N SER A 43 -8.17 9.02 -17.57
CA SER A 43 -8.33 9.98 -16.47
C SER A 43 -8.27 9.31 -15.08
N GLN A 44 -8.84 8.12 -14.92
CA GLN A 44 -8.77 7.39 -13.65
C GLN A 44 -7.34 6.92 -13.34
N VAL A 45 -6.58 6.47 -14.34
CA VAL A 45 -5.18 6.10 -14.16
C VAL A 45 -4.35 7.31 -13.77
N ASP A 46 -4.54 8.44 -14.45
CA ASP A 46 -3.82 9.68 -14.15
C ASP A 46 -4.14 10.19 -12.74
N GLN A 47 -5.42 10.17 -12.34
CA GLN A 47 -5.83 10.54 -10.97
C GLN A 47 -5.25 9.59 -9.92
N ALA A 48 -5.21 8.28 -10.19
CA ALA A 48 -4.62 7.31 -9.29
C ALA A 48 -3.09 7.48 -9.17
N ALA A 49 -2.41 7.80 -10.26
CA ALA A 49 -0.98 8.10 -10.24
C ALA A 49 -0.68 9.39 -9.48
N GLN A 50 -1.48 10.43 -9.69
CA GLN A 50 -1.31 11.71 -9.02
C GLN A 50 -1.57 11.62 -7.52
N SER A 51 -2.66 10.95 -7.11
CA SER A 51 -2.94 10.73 -5.67
C SER A 51 -1.85 9.93 -4.95
N ARG A 52 -1.20 8.99 -5.65
CA ARG A 52 -0.02 8.28 -5.12
C ARG A 52 1.17 9.22 -4.94
N ALA A 53 1.48 10.02 -5.95
CA ALA A 53 2.58 10.99 -5.89
C ALA A 53 2.37 12.01 -4.76
N ASP A 54 1.14 12.50 -4.59
CA ASP A 54 0.78 13.44 -3.52
C ASP A 54 0.93 12.79 -2.13
N TYR A 55 0.52 11.52 -1.99
CA TYR A 55 0.70 10.77 -0.75
C TYR A 55 2.19 10.55 -0.42
N GLU A 56 2.98 10.11 -1.41
CA GLU A 56 4.43 9.92 -1.24
C GLU A 56 5.14 11.22 -0.83
N ALA A 57 4.77 12.35 -1.45
CA ALA A 57 5.27 13.66 -1.07
C ALA A 57 4.88 14.03 0.36
N GLY A 58 3.61 13.80 0.74
CA GLY A 58 3.13 14.06 2.10
C GLY A 58 3.83 13.23 3.17
N VAL A 59 4.12 11.96 2.90
CA VAL A 59 4.88 11.08 3.79
C VAL A 59 6.32 11.58 3.94
N SER A 60 6.98 11.94 2.83
CA SER A 60 8.34 12.47 2.85
C SER A 60 8.45 13.74 3.69
N GLU A 61 7.52 14.68 3.50
CA GLU A 61 7.47 15.94 4.28
C GLU A 61 7.24 15.66 5.78
N HIS A 62 6.36 14.70 6.11
CA HIS A 62 6.09 14.34 7.50
C HIS A 62 7.33 13.77 8.20
N PHE A 63 8.08 12.89 7.53
CA PHE A 63 9.31 12.32 8.09
C PHE A 63 10.44 13.34 8.17
N ALA A 64 10.56 14.25 7.20
CA ALA A 64 11.51 15.36 7.27
C ALA A 64 11.24 16.23 8.51
N LYS A 65 9.98 16.66 8.70
CA LYS A 65 9.57 17.44 9.88
C LYS A 65 9.77 16.68 11.19
N THR A 66 9.50 15.38 11.19
CA THR A 66 9.71 14.52 12.37
C THR A 66 11.18 14.40 12.71
N ALA A 67 12.06 14.27 11.72
CA ALA A 67 13.51 14.25 11.92
C ALA A 67 14.01 15.56 12.55
N ASP A 68 13.51 16.71 12.08
CA ASP A 68 13.84 18.02 12.68
C ASP A 68 13.38 18.11 14.14
N LEU A 69 12.18 17.62 14.46
CA LEU A 69 11.68 17.57 15.83
C LEU A 69 12.50 16.64 16.72
N LEU A 70 12.90 15.48 16.20
CA LEU A 70 13.73 14.52 16.93
C LEU A 70 15.13 15.09 17.21
N HIS A 71 15.68 15.85 16.27
CA HIS A 71 16.95 16.54 16.47
C HIS A 71 16.85 17.56 17.61
N LYS A 72 15.81 18.41 17.61
CA LYS A 72 15.55 19.36 18.71
C LYS A 72 15.40 18.66 20.06
N LEU A 73 14.67 17.55 20.10
CA LEU A 73 14.52 16.76 21.32
C LEU A 73 15.86 16.21 21.81
N THR A 74 16.73 15.80 20.90
CA THR A 74 18.08 15.32 21.23
C THR A 74 18.94 16.44 21.82
N ASP A 75 18.87 17.63 21.23
CA ASP A 75 19.56 18.82 21.74
C ASP A 75 19.05 19.21 23.14
N ASP A 76 17.73 19.23 23.32
CA ASP A 76 17.09 19.52 24.61
C ASP A 76 17.50 18.48 25.67
N TYR A 77 17.52 17.20 25.31
CA TYR A 77 17.98 16.13 26.20
C TYR A 77 19.44 16.34 26.63
N ARG A 78 20.33 16.68 25.68
CA ARG A 78 21.73 16.99 25.96
C ARG A 78 21.87 18.21 26.87
N ALA A 79 21.07 19.25 26.64
CA ALA A 79 21.07 20.45 27.47
C ALA A 79 20.65 20.13 28.90
N VAL A 80 19.59 19.33 29.09
CA VAL A 80 19.15 18.86 30.41
C VAL A 80 20.26 18.07 31.11
N TYR A 81 20.91 17.14 30.40
CA TYR A 81 22.00 16.35 30.98
C TYR A 81 23.19 17.23 31.40
N THR A 82 23.55 18.20 30.56
CA THR A 82 24.63 19.16 30.86
C THR A 82 24.30 19.98 32.10
N HIS A 83 23.06 20.48 32.20
CA HIS A 83 22.61 21.23 33.37
C HIS A 83 22.56 20.38 34.65
N LEU A 84 22.21 19.09 34.54
CA LEU A 84 22.27 18.16 35.67
C LEU A 84 23.72 17.90 36.11
N ALA A 85 24.65 17.75 35.17
CA ALA A 85 26.07 17.56 35.49
C ALA A 85 26.67 18.79 36.18
N GLU A 86 26.41 20.00 35.66
CA GLU A 86 26.85 21.26 36.25
C GLU A 86 26.22 21.47 37.64
N GLY A 87 24.92 21.22 37.78
CA GLY A 87 24.22 21.31 39.06
C GLY A 87 24.75 20.30 40.10
N ALA A 88 25.11 19.09 39.68
CA ALA A 88 25.73 18.10 40.56
C ALA A 88 27.12 18.55 41.04
N GLU A 89 27.96 19.07 40.15
CA GLU A 89 29.29 19.61 40.52
C GLU A 89 29.16 20.77 41.52
N GLN A 90 28.23 21.71 41.26
CA GLN A 90 28.03 22.89 42.10
C GLN A 90 27.45 22.54 43.48
N LEU A 91 26.52 21.57 43.56
CA LEU A 91 25.79 21.25 44.78
C LEU A 91 26.46 20.15 45.62
N CYS A 92 27.13 19.19 44.99
CA CYS A 92 27.77 18.06 45.68
C CYS A 92 29.29 18.26 45.90
N GLY A 93 29.90 19.27 45.28
CA GLY A 93 31.35 19.48 45.31
C GLY A 93 32.10 18.28 44.71
N ASP A 94 33.37 18.09 45.11
CA ASP A 94 34.28 17.02 44.62
C ASP A 94 33.84 15.58 44.93
N GLN A 95 32.68 15.37 45.55
CA GLN A 95 32.23 14.05 46.02
C GLN A 95 31.53 13.23 44.93
N VAL A 96 31.19 13.82 43.78
CA VAL A 96 30.47 13.13 42.70
C VAL A 96 31.01 13.53 41.33
N ASN A 97 31.95 12.76 40.80
CA ASN A 97 32.51 12.96 39.46
C ASN A 97 31.63 12.27 38.39
N MET A 98 30.61 12.98 37.90
CA MET A 98 29.66 12.44 36.91
C MET A 98 30.32 12.07 35.56
N ALA A 99 31.46 12.69 35.23
CA ALA A 99 32.24 12.33 34.05
C ALA A 99 32.79 10.89 34.13
N GLU A 100 33.16 10.44 35.33
CA GLU A 100 33.58 9.06 35.58
C GLU A 100 32.40 8.08 35.50
N ALA A 101 31.19 8.47 35.91
CA ALA A 101 30.01 7.62 35.79
C ALA A 101 29.54 7.44 34.33
N ALA A 102 29.73 8.46 33.49
CA ALA A 102 29.47 8.37 32.05
C ALA A 102 30.55 7.55 31.29
N LEU A 103 31.82 7.62 31.72
CA LEU A 103 32.93 6.82 31.15
C LEU A 103 32.98 5.38 31.69
N ASN A 104 32.54 5.14 32.93
CA ASN A 104 32.53 3.82 33.58
C ASN A 104 31.19 3.10 33.46
N SER A 105 30.26 3.61 32.65
CA SER A 105 29.19 2.75 32.15
C SER A 105 29.90 1.59 31.46
N PRO A 106 29.75 0.33 31.92
CA PRO A 106 30.44 -0.77 31.29
C PRO A 106 30.11 -0.68 29.81
N ASP A 107 31.15 -0.73 28.97
CA ASP A 107 31.06 -1.09 27.56
C ASP A 107 30.33 -2.44 27.50
N THR A 108 29.02 -2.41 27.72
CA THR A 108 28.14 -3.34 27.07
C THR A 108 28.33 -2.91 25.63
N GLU A 109 29.19 -3.64 24.94
CA GLU A 109 29.16 -3.82 23.51
C GLU A 109 27.71 -4.20 23.14
N ALA A 110 26.80 -3.24 23.20
CA ALA A 110 25.69 -3.17 22.31
C ALA A 110 26.36 -2.88 20.97
N LYS A 111 26.98 -3.93 20.39
CA LYS A 111 26.88 -4.15 18.95
C LYS A 111 25.46 -3.71 18.63
N PRO A 112 25.26 -2.67 17.80
CA PRO A 112 23.92 -2.35 17.37
C PRO A 112 23.40 -3.71 16.92
N HIS A 113 22.39 -4.23 17.63
CA HIS A 113 21.71 -5.40 17.14
C HIS A 113 21.10 -4.81 15.88
N LEU A 114 21.83 -4.98 14.77
CA LEU A 114 21.32 -4.86 13.43
C LEU A 114 20.26 -5.94 13.46
N VAL A 115 19.09 -5.60 14.03
CA VAL A 115 17.84 -6.18 13.63
C VAL A 115 17.94 -6.03 12.14
N GLU A 116 18.28 -7.13 11.50
CA GLU A 116 18.40 -7.23 10.07
C GLU A 116 17.14 -6.52 9.58
N VAL A 117 17.30 -5.32 8.99
CA VAL A 117 16.18 -4.48 8.56
C VAL A 117 15.65 -5.18 7.32
N ALA A 118 15.03 -6.34 7.55
CA ALA A 118 14.21 -6.99 6.58
C ALA A 118 13.03 -6.05 6.39
N GLN A 119 12.84 -5.63 5.15
CA GLN A 119 11.61 -4.98 4.71
C GLN A 119 10.40 -5.69 5.36
N PRO A 120 9.41 -4.93 5.88
CA PRO A 120 8.24 -5.52 6.51
C PRO A 120 7.68 -6.61 5.60
N LEU A 121 7.72 -7.85 6.05
CA LEU A 121 7.18 -8.93 5.26
C LEU A 121 5.66 -8.84 5.39
N ASP A 122 4.99 -8.44 4.31
CA ASP A 122 3.51 -8.41 4.22
C ASP A 122 2.89 -9.82 4.27
N TYR A 123 3.71 -10.86 4.42
CA TYR A 123 3.29 -12.26 4.53
C TYR A 123 3.90 -12.91 5.78
N ALA A 124 3.13 -13.78 6.44
CA ALA A 124 3.64 -14.61 7.52
C ALA A 124 4.54 -15.72 6.94
N PRO A 125 5.86 -15.75 7.22
CA PRO A 125 6.73 -16.80 6.74
C PRO A 125 6.37 -18.13 7.40
N LYS A 126 6.12 -19.17 6.59
CA LYS A 126 5.84 -20.52 7.09
C LYS A 126 7.10 -21.12 7.72
N LYS A 127 6.96 -21.79 8.87
CA LYS A 127 8.00 -22.69 9.37
C LYS A 127 8.02 -23.96 8.50
N PRO A 128 9.17 -24.66 8.39
CA PRO A 128 9.28 -25.85 7.53
C PRO A 128 8.27 -26.96 7.85
N ASP A 129 7.83 -27.01 9.11
CA ASP A 129 6.92 -28.02 9.66
C ASP A 129 5.46 -27.54 9.75
N GLU A 130 5.16 -26.32 9.28
CA GLU A 130 3.84 -25.70 9.40
C GLU A 130 3.15 -25.63 8.03
N GLN A 131 1.91 -26.12 7.95
CA GLN A 131 1.12 -26.02 6.73
C GLN A 131 0.77 -24.55 6.45
N GLY A 132 0.99 -24.10 5.22
CA GLY A 132 0.73 -22.71 4.84
C GLY A 132 -0.75 -22.34 5.00
N GLN A 133 -1.03 -21.07 5.27
CA GLN A 133 -2.40 -20.55 5.50
C GLN A 133 -3.33 -20.69 4.29
N LEU A 134 -2.79 -20.95 3.10
CA LEU A 134 -3.53 -21.24 1.86
C LEU A 134 -3.59 -22.73 1.52
N SER A 135 -3.13 -23.62 2.41
CA SER A 135 -3.25 -25.06 2.21
C SER A 135 -4.71 -25.47 2.34
N GLU A 136 -5.19 -26.34 1.46
CA GLU A 136 -6.57 -26.87 1.50
C GLU A 136 -6.90 -27.62 2.81
N THR A 137 -5.86 -27.97 3.57
CA THR A 137 -5.93 -28.68 4.85
C THR A 137 -5.70 -27.77 6.06
N PHE A 138 -5.55 -26.46 5.86
CA PHE A 138 -5.31 -25.50 6.95
C PHE A 138 -6.54 -25.43 7.87
N GLY A 139 -6.36 -25.70 9.15
CA GLY A 139 -7.45 -25.76 10.14
C GLY A 139 -8.28 -27.05 10.14
N LEU A 140 -7.86 -28.08 9.39
CA LEU A 140 -8.49 -29.40 9.41
C LEU A 140 -7.60 -30.41 10.16
N ASP A 141 -7.85 -30.55 11.47
CA ASP A 141 -7.18 -31.57 12.28
C ASP A 141 -7.66 -32.98 11.86
N LYS A 142 -6.72 -33.84 11.45
CA LYS A 142 -6.96 -35.25 11.09
C LYS A 142 -7.21 -36.15 12.32
N SER A 143 -7.84 -35.64 13.36
CA SER A 143 -8.33 -36.48 14.47
C SER A 143 -9.80 -36.82 14.22
N ASN A 144 -10.01 -38.04 13.71
CA ASN A 144 -11.27 -38.77 13.50
C ASN A 144 -11.66 -39.03 12.04
N THR A 145 -10.71 -39.52 11.25
CA THR A 145 -11.06 -40.56 10.26
C THR A 145 -11.09 -41.90 10.99
N SER A 146 -12.19 -42.17 11.70
CA SER A 146 -12.56 -43.53 12.08
C SER A 146 -13.70 -43.93 11.15
N ALA A 147 -13.36 -44.72 10.15
CA ALA A 147 -14.30 -45.35 9.25
C ALA A 147 -15.26 -46.27 10.04
N ALA A 148 -16.56 -46.00 9.92
CA ALA A 148 -17.66 -46.98 9.81
C ALA A 148 -18.96 -46.23 9.51
#